data_AF-A0A8E0VC87-F1
#
_entry.id   AF-A0A8E0VC87-F1
#
_cell.length_a   1.000
_cell.length_b   1.000
_cell.length_c   1.000
_cell.angle_alpha   90.00
_cell.angle_beta   90.00
_cell.angle_gamma   90.00
#
_symmetry.space_group_name_H-M   'P 1'
#
loop_
_entity.id
_entity.type
_entity.pdbx_description
1 polymer ?
#
loop_
_entity_poly.entity_id
_entity_poly.type
_entity_poly.pdbx_seq_one_letter_code
_entity_poly.pdbx_strand_id
1 'polypeptide(L)'
;MMTASFGEKGLTLVFPDELGQLEVQDLAALVADNSQAVCYFKGPNLVMQKAKADRALVFSLPVDIDPTYFKKYLTDQKVPSHQTKVLTAYLDKLTPYLDLLGYQFKPMQETPAAPAKSSGKAQYRFTKAIAEIPFYVDYDGAKAEVQWLKRNDMVIKKGAVLKQDMPLNQDGSVGFSQKFALTLRQEHADAIGSDFVTTADIHLKSVNEVGHLLYFAGTNSWLILKDQAGQTLSSHAIVK
;
A
#
# COMPACT_ATOMS: atom_id res chain seq x y z
N MET A 1 16.27 -36.48 10.36
CA MET A 1 17.17 -35.46 10.93
C MET A 1 17.64 -34.54 9.81
N MET A 2 17.80 -33.25 10.08
CA MET A 2 18.40 -32.32 9.11
C MET A 2 19.89 -32.62 8.94
N THR A 3 20.38 -32.64 7.71
CA THR A 3 21.81 -32.79 7.41
C THR A 3 22.36 -31.51 6.79
N ALA A 4 23.62 -31.22 7.09
CA ALA A 4 24.33 -30.04 6.60
C ALA A 4 25.65 -30.46 5.94
N SER A 5 25.94 -29.91 4.77
CA SER A 5 27.20 -30.13 4.05
C SER A 5 27.67 -28.84 3.38
N PHE A 6 28.98 -28.68 3.27
CA PHE A 6 29.59 -27.62 2.47
C PHE A 6 30.02 -28.19 1.12
N GLY A 7 29.65 -27.51 0.04
CA GLY A 7 30.06 -27.83 -1.33
C GLY A 7 30.52 -26.58 -2.08
N GLU A 8 30.78 -26.73 -3.38
CA GLU A 8 31.30 -25.63 -4.23
C GLU A 8 30.36 -24.41 -4.29
N LYS A 9 29.05 -24.62 -4.13
CA LYS A 9 28.03 -23.55 -4.18
C LYS A 9 27.73 -22.90 -2.82
N GLY A 10 28.31 -23.42 -1.73
CA GLY A 10 28.08 -22.94 -0.37
C GLY A 10 27.55 -24.01 0.58
N LEU A 11 26.73 -23.61 1.54
CA LEU A 11 26.13 -24.50 2.55
C LEU A 11 24.83 -25.10 2.00
N THR A 12 24.74 -26.42 1.97
CA THR A 12 23.51 -27.16 1.64
C THR A 12 22.94 -27.79 2.90
N LEU A 13 21.64 -27.62 3.08
CA LEU A 13 20.84 -28.20 4.15
C LEU A 13 19.76 -29.08 3.53
N VAL A 14 19.69 -30.34 3.94
CA VAL A 14 18.60 -31.25 3.55
C VAL A 14 17.68 -31.41 4.73
N PHE A 15 16.43 -30.99 4.57
CA PHE A 15 15.42 -31.10 5.62
C PHE A 15 14.82 -32.52 5.64
N PRO A 16 14.40 -33.02 6.81
CA PRO A 16 13.73 -34.31 6.91
C PRO A 16 12.31 -34.28 6.33
N ASP A 17 11.64 -35.43 6.32
CA ASP A 17 10.20 -35.57 5.98
C ASP A 17 9.84 -34.97 4.60
N GLU A 18 10.76 -35.10 3.65
CA GLU A 18 10.62 -34.62 2.27
C GLU A 18 10.34 -33.11 2.18
N LEU A 19 10.75 -32.33 3.20
CA LEU A 19 10.57 -30.87 3.23
C LEU A 19 11.46 -30.12 2.23
N GLY A 20 12.27 -30.84 1.46
CA GLY A 20 13.13 -30.28 0.43
C GLY A 20 14.53 -29.92 0.94
N GLN A 21 15.18 -29.02 0.22
CA GLN A 21 16.56 -28.61 0.49
C GLN A 21 16.70 -27.09 0.45
N LEU A 22 17.65 -26.57 1.21
CA LEU A 22 18.05 -25.18 1.21
C LEU A 22 19.55 -25.07 0.92
N GLU A 23 19.89 -24.27 -0.09
CA GLU A 23 21.27 -23.86 -0.34
C GLU A 23 21.46 -22.39 0.04
N VAL A 24 22.51 -22.10 0.80
CA VAL A 24 22.96 -20.74 1.09
C VAL A 24 24.11 -20.42 0.14
N GLN A 25 23.83 -19.57 -0.86
CA GLN A 25 24.75 -19.24 -1.93
C GLN A 25 25.18 -17.77 -1.88
N ASP A 26 26.41 -17.53 -2.36
CA ASP A 26 26.88 -16.18 -2.69
C ASP A 26 26.10 -15.62 -3.90
N LEU A 27 25.82 -14.32 -3.90
CA LEU A 27 25.09 -13.65 -4.98
C LEU A 27 25.80 -13.71 -6.35
N ALA A 28 27.13 -13.85 -6.35
CA ALA A 28 27.95 -14.00 -7.55
C ALA A 28 27.88 -15.44 -8.12
N ALA A 29 27.67 -16.43 -7.27
CA ALA A 29 27.53 -17.84 -7.65
C ALA A 29 26.08 -18.23 -8.02
N LEU A 30 25.11 -17.36 -7.69
CA LEU A 30 23.68 -17.60 -7.95
C LEU A 30 23.38 -17.70 -9.45
N VAL A 31 22.94 -18.88 -9.88
CA VAL A 31 22.40 -19.13 -11.22
C VAL A 31 20.88 -19.07 -11.18
N ALA A 32 20.27 -18.37 -12.13
CA ALA A 32 18.81 -18.27 -12.18
C ALA A 32 18.20 -19.61 -12.62
N ASP A 33 17.40 -20.21 -11.74
CA ASP A 33 16.57 -21.38 -12.02
C ASP A 33 15.12 -21.08 -11.62
N ASN A 34 14.21 -21.18 -12.58
CA ASN A 34 12.80 -20.89 -12.37
C ASN A 34 12.08 -22.01 -11.60
N SER A 35 12.68 -23.21 -11.52
CA SER A 35 12.15 -24.32 -10.71
C SER A 35 12.46 -24.17 -9.21
N GLN A 36 13.33 -23.22 -8.84
CA GLN A 36 13.75 -23.00 -7.47
C GLN A 36 13.19 -21.71 -6.88
N ALA A 37 12.96 -21.75 -5.56
CA ALA A 37 12.59 -20.56 -4.81
C ALA A 37 13.82 -19.85 -4.27
N VAL A 38 14.27 -18.80 -4.98
CA VAL A 38 15.33 -17.90 -4.51
C VAL A 38 14.75 -16.77 -3.64
N CYS A 39 15.29 -16.63 -2.42
CA CYS A 39 15.01 -15.54 -1.49
C CYS A 39 16.32 -14.79 -1.15
N TYR A 40 16.27 -13.46 -1.07
CA TYR A 40 17.45 -12.62 -0.85
C TYR A 40 17.54 -12.17 0.61
N PHE A 41 18.72 -12.28 1.22
CA PHE A 41 18.90 -11.97 2.65
C PHE A 41 20.05 -11.00 2.90
N LYS A 42 19.90 -10.13 3.91
CA LYS A 42 20.96 -9.30 4.50
C LYS A 42 21.03 -9.57 5.99
N GLY A 43 22.10 -10.21 6.46
CA GLY A 43 22.13 -10.80 7.79
C GLY A 43 20.96 -11.80 7.97
N PRO A 44 20.21 -11.74 9.08
CA PRO A 44 19.08 -12.64 9.32
C PRO A 44 17.81 -12.26 8.53
N ASN A 45 17.83 -11.15 7.80
CA ASN A 45 16.62 -10.49 7.30
C ASN A 45 16.36 -10.71 5.82
N LEU A 46 15.12 -11.06 5.47
CA LEU A 46 14.64 -11.10 4.09
C LEU A 46 14.58 -9.69 3.47
N VAL A 47 15.11 -9.52 2.25
CA VAL A 47 15.07 -8.28 1.46
C VAL A 47 14.48 -8.51 0.07
N MET A 48 13.85 -7.49 -0.51
CA MET A 48 13.13 -7.60 -1.79
C MET A 48 14.03 -7.47 -3.03
N GLN A 49 15.24 -6.93 -2.87
CA GLN A 49 16.13 -6.60 -3.98
C GLN A 49 17.47 -7.32 -3.82
N LYS A 50 17.93 -8.01 -4.88
CA LYS A 50 19.25 -8.66 -4.93
C LYS A 50 20.38 -7.70 -4.54
N ALA A 51 20.30 -6.44 -4.99
CA ALA A 51 21.31 -5.41 -4.69
C ALA A 51 21.45 -5.04 -3.21
N LYS A 52 20.44 -5.37 -2.39
CA LYS A 52 20.44 -5.11 -0.94
C LYS A 52 20.85 -6.33 -0.11
N ALA A 53 21.11 -7.47 -0.74
CA ALA A 53 21.41 -8.71 -0.05
C ALA A 53 22.92 -8.95 0.08
N ASP A 54 23.29 -9.78 1.04
CA ASP A 54 24.63 -10.38 1.15
C ASP A 54 24.66 -11.85 0.70
N ARG A 55 23.51 -12.52 0.66
CA ARG A 55 23.39 -13.92 0.22
C ARG A 55 22.02 -14.23 -0.38
N ALA A 56 21.95 -15.36 -1.08
CA ALA A 56 20.70 -15.95 -1.55
C ALA A 56 20.45 -17.29 -0.83
N LEU A 57 19.21 -17.48 -0.38
CA LEU A 57 18.70 -18.75 0.09
C LEU A 57 17.89 -19.36 -1.07
N VAL A 58 18.37 -20.50 -1.57
CA VAL A 58 17.80 -21.20 -2.73
C VAL A 58 17.11 -22.46 -2.23
N PHE A 59 15.79 -22.47 -2.33
CA PHE A 59 14.95 -23.58 -1.90
C PHE A 59 14.64 -24.50 -3.07
N SER A 60 15.00 -25.77 -2.91
CA SER A 60 14.48 -26.90 -3.70
C SER A 60 13.28 -27.45 -2.96
N LEU A 61 12.08 -27.07 -3.43
CA LEU A 61 10.82 -27.30 -2.72
C LEU A 61 10.21 -28.67 -3.08
N PRO A 62 9.32 -29.22 -2.23
CA PRO A 62 8.51 -30.39 -2.57
C PRO A 62 7.62 -30.11 -3.79
N VAL A 63 7.24 -31.17 -4.53
CA VAL A 63 6.48 -31.05 -5.80
C VAL A 63 5.15 -30.32 -5.66
N ASP A 64 4.54 -30.38 -4.47
CA ASP A 64 3.24 -29.77 -4.17
C ASP A 64 3.34 -28.25 -3.94
N ILE A 65 4.56 -27.71 -3.84
CA ILE A 65 4.83 -26.31 -3.52
C ILE A 65 5.36 -25.57 -4.74
N ASP A 66 4.55 -24.68 -5.30
CA ASP A 66 4.98 -23.82 -6.40
C ASP A 66 5.99 -22.76 -5.89
N PRO A 67 7.20 -22.68 -6.48
CA PRO A 67 8.23 -21.72 -6.08
C PRO A 67 7.81 -20.25 -6.18
N THR A 68 6.92 -19.92 -7.12
CA THR A 68 6.40 -18.56 -7.28
C THR A 68 5.44 -18.21 -6.16
N TYR A 69 4.51 -19.11 -5.81
CA TYR A 69 3.60 -18.86 -4.69
C TYR A 69 4.32 -18.88 -3.34
N PHE A 70 5.35 -19.71 -3.19
CA PHE A 70 6.21 -19.71 -2.01
C PHE A 70 6.90 -18.36 -1.82
N LYS A 71 7.57 -17.82 -2.85
CA LYS A 71 8.17 -16.47 -2.80
C LYS A 71 7.14 -15.39 -2.48
N LYS A 72 5.98 -15.43 -3.14
CA LYS A 72 4.88 -14.46 -2.91
C LYS A 72 4.41 -14.50 -1.47
N TYR A 73 4.21 -15.69 -0.91
CA TYR A 73 3.78 -15.87 0.47
C TYR A 73 4.80 -15.30 1.47
N LEU A 74 6.09 -15.61 1.30
CA LEU A 74 7.17 -15.09 2.15
C LEU A 74 7.34 -13.58 2.06
N THR A 75 6.92 -12.96 0.96
CA THR A 75 7.02 -11.51 0.71
C THR A 75 5.69 -10.77 0.92
N ASP A 76 4.73 -11.40 1.60
CA ASP A 76 3.39 -10.87 1.91
C ASP A 76 2.61 -10.38 0.65
N GLN A 77 2.81 -11.09 -0.46
CA GLN A 77 2.07 -10.86 -1.71
C GLN A 77 0.84 -11.77 -1.80
N LYS A 78 -0.13 -11.35 -2.61
CA LYS A 78 -1.38 -12.09 -2.81
C LYS A 78 -1.14 -13.48 -3.44
N VAL A 79 -1.62 -14.52 -2.75
CA VAL A 79 -1.58 -15.92 -3.18
C VAL A 79 -3.02 -16.49 -3.22
N PRO A 80 -3.37 -17.38 -4.17
CA PRO A 80 -4.69 -18.03 -4.19
C PRO A 80 -5.01 -18.77 -2.90
N SER A 81 -6.26 -18.74 -2.46
CA SER A 81 -6.69 -19.30 -1.16
C SER A 81 -6.38 -20.80 -0.98
N HIS A 82 -6.47 -21.59 -2.06
CA HIS A 82 -6.12 -23.02 -2.00
C HIS A 82 -4.61 -23.24 -1.75
N GLN A 83 -3.77 -22.37 -2.33
CA GLN A 83 -2.31 -22.40 -2.15
C GLN A 83 -1.91 -21.93 -0.75
N THR A 84 -2.64 -20.96 -0.19
CA THR A 84 -2.38 -20.44 1.17
C THR A 84 -2.39 -21.55 2.22
N LYS A 85 -3.35 -22.48 2.17
CA LYS A 85 -3.43 -23.58 3.14
C LYS A 85 -2.25 -24.54 3.02
N VAL A 86 -1.89 -24.92 1.79
CA VAL A 86 -0.76 -25.82 1.51
C VAL A 86 0.56 -25.20 1.97
N LEU A 87 0.78 -23.92 1.65
CA LEU A 87 1.98 -23.17 2.05
C LEU A 87 2.08 -22.97 3.56
N THR A 88 0.96 -22.71 4.24
CA THR A 88 0.94 -22.54 5.71
C THR A 88 1.36 -23.85 6.38
N ALA A 89 0.75 -24.97 5.99
CA ALA A 89 1.09 -26.28 6.55
C ALA A 89 2.55 -26.70 6.27
N TYR A 90 3.10 -26.32 5.12
CA TYR A 90 4.50 -26.54 4.79
C TYR A 90 5.43 -25.67 5.66
N LEU A 91 5.14 -24.37 5.78
CA LEU A 91 5.94 -23.44 6.56
C LEU A 91 5.90 -23.74 8.06
N ASP A 92 4.79 -24.23 8.61
CA ASP A 92 4.70 -24.66 10.01
C ASP A 92 5.72 -25.77 10.33
N LYS A 93 6.00 -26.64 9.35
CA LYS A 93 7.01 -27.70 9.47
C LYS A 93 8.44 -27.19 9.24
N LEU A 94 8.62 -26.20 8.37
CA LEU A 94 9.93 -25.68 7.98
C LEU A 94 10.48 -24.65 8.98
N THR A 95 9.60 -23.86 9.59
CA THR A 95 9.93 -22.72 10.47
C THR A 95 10.88 -23.09 11.61
N PRO A 96 10.73 -24.21 12.33
CA PRO A 96 11.66 -24.57 13.41
C PRO A 96 13.12 -24.69 12.95
N TYR A 97 13.36 -25.13 11.72
CA TYR A 97 14.71 -25.23 11.16
C TYR A 97 15.25 -23.85 10.76
N LEU A 98 14.40 -23.00 10.20
CA LEU A 98 14.77 -21.64 9.79
C LEU A 98 15.08 -20.75 11.01
N ASP A 99 14.30 -20.90 12.08
CA ASP A 99 14.52 -20.25 13.37
C ASP A 99 15.85 -20.70 14.00
N LEU A 100 16.16 -22.00 13.95
CA LEU A 100 17.44 -22.54 14.43
C LEU A 100 18.63 -21.94 13.68
N LEU A 101 18.48 -21.66 12.39
CA LEU A 101 19.50 -21.04 11.53
C LEU A 101 19.55 -19.51 11.69
N GLY A 102 18.64 -18.92 12.47
CA GLY A 102 18.57 -17.49 12.73
C GLY A 102 17.96 -16.66 11.59
N TYR A 103 17.28 -17.29 10.64
CA TYR A 103 16.66 -16.57 9.52
C TYR A 103 15.24 -16.12 9.86
N GLN A 104 14.99 -14.83 9.67
CA GLN A 104 13.69 -14.22 9.84
C GLN A 104 13.03 -14.03 8.47
N PHE A 105 12.05 -14.88 8.20
CA PHE A 105 11.21 -14.82 7.00
C PHE A 105 10.07 -13.80 7.13
N LYS A 106 10.15 -12.92 8.13
CA LYS A 106 9.39 -11.69 8.19
C LYS A 106 10.23 -10.63 7.48
N PRO A 107 9.73 -9.96 6.42
CA PRO A 107 10.49 -8.91 5.77
C PRO A 107 10.94 -7.89 6.82
N MET A 108 12.23 -7.57 6.84
CA MET A 108 12.75 -6.53 7.72
C MET A 108 12.00 -5.24 7.40
N GLN A 109 11.34 -4.68 8.40
CA GLN A 109 10.91 -3.29 8.35
C GLN A 109 12.18 -2.43 8.26
N GLU A 110 12.56 -2.07 7.04
CA GLU A 110 13.47 -0.95 6.82
C GLU A 110 12.81 0.27 7.51
N THR A 111 13.35 0.72 8.65
CA THR A 111 13.19 2.02 9.36
C THR A 111 11.77 2.62 9.42
N PRO A 112 11.27 3.00 10.61
CA PRO A 112 9.86 2.90 10.99
C PRO A 112 8.91 3.40 9.90
N ALA A 113 8.39 2.46 9.12
CA ALA A 113 7.26 2.73 8.26
C ALA A 113 6.06 3.05 9.15
N ALA A 114 5.36 4.12 8.77
CA ALA A 114 4.08 4.58 9.30
C ALA A 114 3.17 3.42 9.79
N PRO A 115 2.36 3.66 10.83
CA PRO A 115 1.57 2.62 11.51
C PRO A 115 0.86 1.71 10.51
N ALA A 116 0.90 0.41 10.84
CA ALA A 116 0.42 -0.71 10.04
C ALA A 116 -0.83 -0.33 9.22
N LYS A 117 -0.70 -0.37 7.89
CA LYS A 117 -1.86 -0.29 7.01
C LYS A 117 -2.76 -1.48 7.33
N SER A 118 -3.89 -1.20 7.96
CA SER A 118 -5.01 -2.15 8.07
C SER A 118 -5.23 -2.75 6.68
N SER A 119 -5.18 -4.08 6.59
CA SER A 119 -5.37 -4.81 5.33
C SER A 119 -6.82 -4.76 4.81
N GLY A 120 -7.72 -4.05 5.50
CA GLY A 120 -8.93 -3.48 4.92
C GLY A 120 -8.70 -2.01 4.56
N LYS A 121 -9.09 -1.59 3.35
CA LYS A 121 -9.25 -0.15 3.04
C LYS A 121 -10.03 0.47 4.20
N ALA A 122 -9.48 1.51 4.83
CA ALA A 122 -10.13 2.21 5.91
C ALA A 122 -11.59 2.49 5.51
N GLN A 123 -12.53 1.94 6.28
CA GLN A 123 -13.95 2.18 6.06
C GLN A 123 -14.31 3.45 6.80
N TYR A 124 -14.96 4.38 6.11
CA TYR A 124 -15.41 5.62 6.69
C TYR A 124 -16.93 5.62 6.79
N ARG A 125 -17.45 6.08 7.93
CA ARG A 125 -18.87 6.15 8.19
C ARG A 125 -19.26 7.54 8.66
N PHE A 126 -20.25 8.12 7.98
CA PHE A 126 -20.92 9.33 8.43
C PHE A 126 -21.63 9.10 9.77
N THR A 127 -21.49 10.06 10.68
CA THR A 127 -22.29 10.16 11.91
C THR A 127 -22.79 11.60 12.04
N LYS A 128 -23.90 11.80 12.76
CA LYS A 128 -24.47 13.16 12.95
C LYS A 128 -23.48 14.11 13.62
N ALA A 129 -22.62 13.61 14.51
CA ALA A 129 -21.61 14.43 15.19
C ALA A 129 -20.61 15.08 14.20
N ILE A 130 -20.30 14.39 13.10
CA ILE A 130 -19.37 14.91 12.08
C ILE A 130 -19.98 16.09 11.31
N ALA A 131 -21.31 16.14 11.17
CA ALA A 131 -21.99 17.21 10.42
C ALA A 131 -21.83 18.60 11.05
N GLU A 132 -21.54 18.66 12.36
CA GLU A 132 -21.33 19.89 13.11
C GLU A 132 -19.87 20.38 13.05
N ILE A 133 -18.97 19.61 12.45
CA ILE A 133 -17.53 19.91 12.43
C ILE A 133 -17.17 20.53 11.06
N PRO A 134 -16.72 21.80 11.02
CA PRO A 134 -16.11 22.35 9.82
C PRO A 134 -14.71 21.76 9.62
N PHE A 135 -14.42 21.36 8.39
CA PHE A 135 -13.11 20.91 7.95
C PHE A 135 -12.51 21.91 6.98
N TYR A 136 -11.21 22.08 7.05
CA TYR A 136 -10.46 23.03 6.25
C TYR A 136 -9.48 22.31 5.35
N VAL A 137 -9.35 22.83 4.13
CA VAL A 137 -8.33 22.47 3.16
C VAL A 137 -7.41 23.67 2.99
N ASP A 138 -6.12 23.44 3.11
CA ASP A 138 -5.05 24.33 2.62
C ASP A 138 -3.98 23.42 2.03
N TYR A 139 -4.12 23.13 0.73
CA TYR A 139 -3.31 22.13 0.05
C TYR A 139 -3.14 22.48 -1.43
N ASP A 140 -1.87 22.55 -1.87
CA ASP A 140 -1.51 22.61 -3.29
C ASP A 140 -2.24 23.73 -4.07
N GLY A 141 -2.32 24.91 -3.46
CA GLY A 141 -2.99 26.08 -4.02
C GLY A 141 -4.51 26.11 -3.84
N ALA A 142 -5.12 25.03 -3.36
CA ALA A 142 -6.54 25.02 -3.01
C ALA A 142 -6.75 25.37 -1.54
N LYS A 143 -7.77 26.20 -1.26
CA LYS A 143 -8.19 26.57 0.10
C LYS A 143 -9.71 26.50 0.21
N ALA A 144 -10.24 25.82 1.22
CA ALA A 144 -11.68 25.69 1.36
C ALA A 144 -12.10 25.40 2.80
N GLU A 145 -13.30 25.82 3.16
CA GLU A 145 -14.07 25.23 4.26
C GLU A 145 -15.04 24.21 3.68
N VAL A 146 -15.11 23.04 4.29
CA VAL A 146 -15.88 21.88 3.84
C VAL A 146 -16.64 21.28 5.03
N GLN A 147 -17.90 20.92 4.84
CA GLN A 147 -18.73 20.24 5.84
C GLN A 147 -19.29 18.94 5.27
N TRP A 148 -19.35 17.88 6.08
CA TRP A 148 -20.02 16.63 5.70
C TRP A 148 -21.40 16.58 6.33
N LEU A 149 -22.42 17.12 5.65
CA LEU A 149 -23.75 17.30 6.25
C LEU A 149 -24.52 15.99 6.40
N LYS A 150 -24.44 15.12 5.39
CA LYS A 150 -25.13 13.82 5.36
C LYS A 150 -24.28 12.81 4.59
N ARG A 151 -24.62 11.52 4.69
CA ARG A 151 -23.85 10.41 4.08
C ARG A 151 -23.35 10.68 2.64
N ASN A 152 -24.19 11.25 1.78
CA ASN A 152 -23.86 11.56 0.38
C ASN A 152 -23.94 13.07 0.08
N ASP A 153 -23.61 13.91 1.06
CA ASP A 153 -23.72 15.37 0.96
C ASP A 153 -22.54 16.06 1.67
N MET A 154 -21.51 16.36 0.88
CA MET A 154 -20.37 17.19 1.24
C MET A 154 -20.62 18.60 0.70
N VAL A 155 -20.42 19.63 1.51
CA VAL A 155 -20.59 21.01 1.10
C VAL A 155 -19.25 21.71 1.17
N ILE A 156 -18.80 22.25 0.03
CA ILE A 156 -17.72 23.23 -0.02
C ILE A 156 -18.37 24.60 0.12
N LYS A 157 -17.95 25.37 1.13
CA LYS A 157 -18.49 26.71 1.37
C LYS A 157 -18.08 27.69 0.29
N LYS A 158 -18.93 28.68 0.04
CA LYS A 158 -18.62 29.86 -0.77
C LYS A 158 -17.28 30.48 -0.35
N GLY A 159 -16.51 30.96 -1.33
CA GLY A 159 -15.19 31.57 -1.12
C GLY A 159 -14.04 30.56 -1.13
N ALA A 160 -14.30 29.30 -1.49
CA ALA A 160 -13.26 28.31 -1.67
C ALA A 160 -12.42 28.65 -2.91
N VAL A 161 -11.10 28.59 -2.76
CA VAL A 161 -10.11 28.75 -3.83
C VAL A 161 -9.78 27.38 -4.39
N LEU A 162 -9.95 27.20 -5.70
CA LEU A 162 -9.62 25.98 -6.42
C LEU A 162 -8.19 26.08 -6.97
N LYS A 163 -7.48 24.95 -7.02
CA LYS A 163 -6.20 24.86 -7.73
C LYS A 163 -6.39 25.23 -9.19
N GLN A 164 -5.64 26.22 -9.68
CA GLN A 164 -5.75 26.71 -11.05
C GLN A 164 -4.98 25.80 -12.02
N ASP A 165 -3.73 25.48 -11.68
CA ASP A 165 -2.87 24.66 -12.53
C ASP A 165 -3.32 23.21 -12.54
N MET A 166 -3.71 22.70 -13.70
CA MET A 166 -4.06 21.29 -13.85
C MET A 166 -2.78 20.45 -13.94
N PRO A 167 -2.55 19.50 -13.02
CA PRO A 167 -1.37 18.64 -13.10
C PRO A 167 -1.49 17.68 -14.28
N LEU A 168 -0.47 17.65 -15.15
CA LEU A 168 -0.41 16.71 -16.28
C LEU A 168 0.28 15.40 -15.89
N ASN A 169 0.03 14.34 -16.66
CA ASN A 169 0.81 13.11 -16.58
C ASN A 169 2.27 13.34 -17.01
N GLN A 170 3.16 12.39 -16.72
CA GLN A 170 4.58 12.48 -17.10
C GLN A 170 4.81 12.66 -18.60
N ASP A 171 3.90 12.14 -19.43
CA ASP A 171 3.91 12.27 -20.89
C ASP A 171 3.25 13.57 -21.40
N GLY A 172 2.84 14.47 -20.50
CA GLY A 172 2.14 15.72 -20.82
C GLY A 172 0.64 15.54 -21.13
N SER A 173 0.11 14.31 -21.05
CA SER A 173 -1.31 14.06 -21.30
C SER A 173 -2.20 14.41 -20.11
N VAL A 174 -3.50 14.61 -20.37
CA VAL A 174 -4.53 14.81 -19.33
C VAL A 174 -5.02 13.44 -18.84
N GLY A 175 -4.73 13.13 -17.58
CA GLY A 175 -5.15 11.89 -16.92
C GLY A 175 -6.63 11.83 -16.57
N PHE A 176 -7.06 10.68 -16.02
CA PHE A 176 -8.46 10.44 -15.66
C PHE A 176 -8.96 11.37 -14.55
N SER A 177 -8.17 11.54 -13.48
CA SER A 177 -8.53 12.42 -12.36
C SER A 177 -8.73 13.86 -12.82
N GLN A 178 -7.89 14.31 -13.75
CA GLN A 178 -7.98 15.63 -14.35
C GLN A 178 -9.26 15.81 -15.16
N LYS A 179 -9.57 14.86 -16.05
CA LYS A 179 -10.82 14.86 -16.82
C LYS A 179 -12.04 14.89 -15.90
N PHE A 180 -12.06 14.07 -14.86
CA PHE A 180 -13.16 14.02 -13.92
C PHE A 180 -13.32 15.33 -13.13
N ALA A 181 -12.21 15.92 -12.67
CA ALA A 181 -12.23 17.23 -12.01
C ALA A 181 -12.75 18.34 -12.92
N LEU A 182 -12.36 18.34 -14.20
CA LEU A 182 -12.87 19.31 -15.18
C LEU A 182 -14.37 19.14 -15.42
N THR A 183 -14.86 17.90 -15.52
CA THR A 183 -16.30 17.62 -15.61
C THR A 183 -17.04 18.15 -14.38
N LEU A 184 -16.55 17.88 -13.16
CA LEU A 184 -17.16 18.42 -11.94
C LEU A 184 -17.18 19.95 -11.92
N ARG A 185 -16.07 20.61 -12.32
CA ARG A 185 -16.02 22.08 -12.41
C ARG A 185 -16.99 22.62 -13.45
N GLN A 186 -17.19 21.91 -14.56
CA GLN A 186 -18.17 22.28 -15.59
C GLN A 186 -19.60 22.12 -15.07
N GLU A 187 -19.91 21.04 -14.36
CA GLU A 187 -21.21 20.80 -13.72
C GLU A 187 -21.56 21.89 -12.68
N HIS A 188 -20.54 22.49 -12.07
CA HIS A 188 -20.67 23.58 -11.08
C HIS A 188 -20.18 24.93 -11.59
N ALA A 189 -20.17 25.16 -12.91
CA ALA A 189 -19.60 26.36 -13.51
C ALA A 189 -20.24 27.65 -13.00
N ASP A 190 -21.56 27.65 -12.78
CA ASP A 190 -22.30 28.80 -12.26
C ASP A 190 -21.88 29.22 -10.84
N ALA A 191 -21.26 28.30 -10.09
CA ALA A 191 -20.77 28.51 -8.73
C ALA A 191 -19.26 28.75 -8.65
N ILE A 192 -18.53 28.79 -9.78
CA ILE A 192 -17.08 28.97 -9.84
C ILE A 192 -16.77 30.24 -10.64
N GLY A 193 -16.15 31.22 -10.00
CA GLY A 193 -15.70 32.46 -10.63
C GLY A 193 -14.55 32.22 -11.62
N SER A 194 -14.35 33.18 -12.52
CA SER A 194 -13.22 33.17 -13.47
C SER A 194 -11.84 33.25 -12.80
N ASP A 195 -11.81 33.67 -11.54
CA ASP A 195 -10.64 33.71 -10.64
C ASP A 195 -10.41 32.37 -9.91
N PHE A 196 -11.21 31.34 -10.22
CA PHE A 196 -11.22 30.03 -9.55
C PHE A 196 -11.62 30.10 -8.08
N VAL A 197 -12.42 31.09 -7.69
CA VAL A 197 -13.01 31.20 -6.36
C VAL A 197 -14.51 30.88 -6.44
N THR A 198 -15.02 30.08 -5.51
CA THR A 198 -16.45 29.73 -5.51
C THR A 198 -17.32 30.92 -5.11
N THR A 199 -18.38 31.17 -5.87
CA THR A 199 -19.33 32.28 -5.64
C THR A 199 -20.55 31.85 -4.81
N ALA A 200 -20.75 30.54 -4.67
CA ALA A 200 -21.81 29.90 -3.89
C ALA A 200 -21.29 28.60 -3.23
N ASP A 201 -22.09 28.04 -2.31
CA ASP A 201 -21.83 26.72 -1.74
C ASP A 201 -21.99 25.64 -2.84
N ILE A 202 -21.10 24.65 -2.85
CA ILE A 202 -21.11 23.53 -3.81
C ILE A 202 -21.36 22.23 -3.06
N HIS A 203 -22.40 21.51 -3.46
CA HIS A 203 -22.77 20.20 -2.90
C HIS A 203 -22.22 19.06 -3.76
N LEU A 204 -21.49 18.14 -3.12
CA LEU A 204 -20.85 16.98 -3.73
C LEU A 204 -21.25 15.70 -3.00
N LYS A 205 -21.19 14.57 -3.67
CA LYS A 205 -21.66 13.28 -3.14
C LYS A 205 -20.64 12.60 -2.24
N SER A 206 -19.37 12.98 -2.34
CA SER A 206 -18.30 12.27 -1.62
C SER A 206 -17.05 13.12 -1.37
N VAL A 207 -16.26 12.69 -0.38
CA VAL A 207 -14.92 13.23 -0.08
C VAL A 207 -13.97 13.13 -1.29
N ASN A 208 -14.15 12.12 -2.15
CA ASN A 208 -13.37 12.00 -3.38
C ASN A 208 -13.70 13.11 -4.37
N GLU A 209 -14.98 13.44 -4.57
CA GLU A 209 -15.39 14.54 -5.45
C GLU A 209 -14.84 15.88 -4.95
N VAL A 210 -14.85 16.11 -3.62
CA VAL A 210 -14.23 17.31 -3.00
C VAL A 210 -12.77 17.44 -3.42
N GLY A 211 -11.99 16.35 -3.31
CA GLY A 211 -10.58 16.37 -3.71
C GLY A 211 -10.35 16.58 -5.20
N HIS A 212 -11.21 16.04 -6.05
CA HIS A 212 -11.12 16.27 -7.49
C HIS A 212 -11.45 17.72 -7.84
N LEU A 213 -12.56 18.26 -7.33
CA LEU A 213 -13.00 19.62 -7.63
C LEU A 213 -11.96 20.65 -7.15
N LEU A 214 -11.48 20.52 -5.91
CA LEU A 214 -10.56 21.49 -5.31
C LEU A 214 -9.14 21.40 -5.89
N TYR A 215 -8.55 20.21 -6.00
CA TYR A 215 -7.12 20.05 -6.28
C TYR A 215 -6.77 18.86 -7.19
N PHE A 216 -7.68 18.42 -8.07
CA PHE A 216 -7.44 17.37 -9.06
C PHE A 216 -7.04 16.00 -8.46
N ALA A 217 -7.46 15.72 -7.23
CA ALA A 217 -7.09 14.52 -6.47
C ALA A 217 -5.57 14.34 -6.31
N GLY A 218 -5.03 13.14 -6.55
CA GLY A 218 -3.60 12.85 -6.38
C GLY A 218 -3.12 12.66 -4.93
N THR A 219 -4.00 12.90 -3.95
CA THR A 219 -3.74 12.66 -2.52
C THR A 219 -4.97 12.06 -1.83
N ASN A 220 -4.80 11.60 -0.59
CA ASN A 220 -5.90 11.07 0.21
C ASN A 220 -6.65 12.20 0.91
N SER A 221 -7.77 12.65 0.32
CA SER A 221 -8.59 13.74 0.84
C SER A 221 -9.06 13.53 2.29
N TRP A 222 -9.26 12.28 2.73
CA TRP A 222 -9.60 11.97 4.12
C TRP A 222 -8.56 12.45 5.13
N LEU A 223 -7.30 12.62 4.70
CA LEU A 223 -6.18 13.10 5.52
C LEU A 223 -5.89 14.60 5.30
N ILE A 224 -6.36 15.17 4.21
CA ILE A 224 -6.18 16.60 3.88
C ILE A 224 -7.20 17.46 4.62
N LEU A 225 -8.46 17.03 4.67
CA LEU A 225 -9.51 17.73 5.39
C LEU A 225 -9.23 17.64 6.89
N LYS A 226 -9.00 18.78 7.54
CA LYS A 226 -8.68 18.88 8.98
C LYS A 226 -9.61 19.82 9.69
N ASP A 227 -10.02 19.48 10.91
CA ASP A 227 -10.76 20.41 11.75
C ASP A 227 -9.85 21.54 12.28
N GLN A 228 -10.44 22.44 13.06
CA GLN A 228 -9.71 23.56 13.67
C GLN A 228 -8.56 23.13 14.60
N ALA A 229 -8.63 21.92 15.19
CA ALA A 229 -7.58 21.34 16.02
C ALA A 229 -6.50 20.62 15.18
N GLY A 230 -6.63 20.58 13.86
CA GLY A 230 -5.71 19.90 12.94
C GLY A 230 -5.98 18.40 12.79
N GLN A 231 -7.06 17.88 13.39
CA GLN A 231 -7.40 16.47 13.35
C GLN A 231 -8.13 16.14 12.04
N THR A 232 -7.74 15.04 11.39
CA THR A 232 -8.21 14.71 10.04
C THR A 232 -9.67 14.21 10.02
N LEU A 233 -10.36 14.40 8.90
CA LEU A 233 -11.68 13.80 8.69
C LEU A 233 -11.64 12.27 8.86
N SER A 234 -10.56 11.64 8.39
CA SER A 234 -10.29 10.20 8.57
C SER A 234 -10.44 9.78 10.03
N SER A 235 -9.79 10.46 10.97
CA SER A 235 -9.85 10.10 12.40
C SER A 235 -11.23 10.24 13.03
N HIS A 236 -12.07 11.13 12.52
CA HIS A 236 -13.45 11.29 12.99
C HIS A 236 -14.39 10.24 12.41
N ALA A 237 -14.12 9.77 11.19
CA ALA A 237 -15.02 8.93 10.42
C ALA A 237 -14.61 7.46 10.31
N ILE A 238 -13.38 7.11 10.66
CA ILE A 238 -12.85 5.75 10.50
C ILE A 238 -13.61 4.76 11.40
N VAL A 239 -14.11 3.70 10.80
CA VAL A 239 -14.71 2.57 11.51
C VAL A 239 -13.57 1.72 12.06
N LYS A 240 -13.56 1.54 13.37
CA LYS A 240 -12.65 0.63 14.07
C LYS A 240 -13.22 -0.79 14.08
#